data_AF-A0A8B8N5Z8-F1
#
_entry.id   AF-A0A8B8N5Z8-F1
#
_cell.length_a   1.000
_cell.length_b   1.000
_cell.length_c   1.000
_cell.angle_alpha   90.00
_cell.angle_beta   90.00
_cell.angle_gamma   90.00
#
_symmetry.space_group_name_H-M   'P 1'
#
loop_
_entity.id
_entity.type
_entity.pdbx_description
1 polymer ?
#
loop_
_entity_poly.entity_id
_entity_poly.type
_entity_poly.pdbx_seq_one_letter_code
_entity_poly.pdbx_strand_id
1 'polypeptide(L)'
;MHQLVEQFLKLKPAKFTGKGDPEAIPRWIEDLEKAFEVLGCTEEEKVTLAVYQLQDTASDWWKATKGRVFPEEFQQLRQNRMTIDQYEAKFSRLSKYPPRMVENPLDRARRFRDGLRPELRSQLILLNLRDYDELYER
;
A
#
# COMPACT_ATOMS: atom_id res chain seq x y z
N MET A 1 -5.21 11.30 -12.44
CA MET A 1 -4.46 11.79 -11.25
C MET A 1 -4.16 13.28 -11.29
N HIS A 2 -3.60 13.85 -12.37
CA HIS A 2 -3.32 15.31 -12.44
C HIS A 2 -4.54 16.21 -12.14
N GLN A 3 -5.71 15.93 -12.73
CA GLN A 3 -6.94 16.68 -12.46
C GLN A 3 -7.40 16.60 -10.99
N LEU A 4 -7.26 15.43 -10.37
CA LEU A 4 -7.61 15.23 -8.96
C LEU A 4 -6.70 16.06 -8.05
N VAL A 5 -5.40 16.09 -8.33
CA VAL A 5 -4.44 16.92 -7.59
C VAL A 5 -4.79 18.40 -7.73
N GLU A 6 -5.12 18.87 -8.94
CA GLU A 6 -5.55 20.26 -9.14
C GLU A 6 -6.82 20.61 -8.37
N GLN A 7 -7.84 19.75 -8.40
CA GLN A 7 -9.08 19.94 -7.64
C GLN A 7 -8.82 19.94 -6.14
N PHE A 8 -8.00 19.02 -5.66
CA PHE A 8 -7.59 18.96 -4.26
C PHE A 8 -6.86 20.23 -3.83
N LEU A 9 -5.90 20.73 -4.60
CA LEU A 9 -5.19 21.97 -4.26
C LEU A 9 -6.08 23.21 -4.26
N LYS A 10 -7.16 23.23 -5.07
CA LYS A 10 -8.17 24.30 -5.03
C LYS A 10 -8.91 24.36 -3.69
N LEU A 11 -9.04 23.23 -2.99
CA LEU A 11 -9.62 23.16 -1.65
C LEU A 11 -8.68 23.69 -0.55
N LYS A 12 -7.43 24.05 -0.90
CA LYS A 12 -6.40 24.55 0.03
C LYS A 12 -6.22 23.63 1.25
N PRO A 13 -5.95 22.34 1.04
CA PRO A 13 -5.78 21.37 2.12
C PRO A 13 -4.66 21.77 3.07
N ALA A 14 -4.84 21.42 4.35
CA ALA A 14 -3.85 21.66 5.38
C ALA A 14 -2.55 20.89 5.11
N LYS A 15 -1.42 21.51 5.48
CA LYS A 15 -0.08 20.92 5.40
C LYS A 15 0.38 20.47 6.77
N PHE A 16 1.20 19.42 6.81
CA PHE A 16 1.75 18.91 8.06
C PHE A 16 3.27 18.78 7.99
N THR A 17 3.96 19.48 8.89
CA THR A 17 5.44 19.52 8.93
C THR A 17 6.05 18.48 9.87
N GLY A 18 5.24 17.83 10.71
CA GLY A 18 5.72 16.89 11.73
C GLY A 18 6.24 17.54 13.00
N LYS A 19 6.07 18.86 13.16
CA LYS A 19 6.46 19.63 14.35
C LYS A 19 5.24 20.34 14.93
N GLY A 20 5.13 20.39 16.26
CA GLY A 20 4.14 21.22 16.94
C GLY A 20 3.27 20.45 17.94
N ASP A 21 2.09 21.00 18.18
CA ASP A 21 1.08 20.55 19.13
C ASP A 21 0.60 19.12 18.83
N PRO A 22 0.44 18.24 19.84
CA PRO A 22 -0.24 16.95 19.71
C PRO A 22 -1.59 17.03 18.97
N GLU A 23 -2.30 18.15 19.07
CA GLU A 23 -3.59 18.38 18.41
C GLU A 23 -3.49 18.79 16.93
N ALA A 24 -2.28 18.99 16.40
CA ALA A 24 -2.09 19.33 14.99
C ALA A 24 -2.44 18.17 14.05
N ILE A 25 -2.21 16.92 14.48
CA ILE A 25 -2.47 15.73 13.66
C ILE A 25 -3.97 15.47 13.50
N PRO A 26 -4.80 15.42 14.57
CA PRO A 26 -6.24 15.21 14.41
C PRO A 26 -6.90 16.26 13.51
N ARG A 27 -6.54 17.54 13.67
CA ARG A 27 -7.07 18.63 12.83
C ARG A 27 -6.67 18.47 11.36
N TRP A 28 -5.40 18.14 11.12
CA TRP A 28 -4.90 17.88 9.77
C TRP A 28 -5.63 16.71 9.11
N ILE A 29 -5.89 15.62 9.85
CA ILE A 29 -6.66 14.47 9.36
C ILE A 29 -8.10 14.89 9.04
N GLU A 30 -8.77 15.60 9.95
CA GLU A 30 -10.15 16.03 9.76
C GLU A 30 -10.31 16.91 8.51
N ASP A 31 -9.40 17.85 8.29
CA ASP A 31 -9.42 18.73 7.11
C ASP A 31 -9.19 17.96 5.81
N LEU A 32 -8.32 16.94 5.83
CA LEU A 32 -8.08 16.08 4.68
C LEU A 32 -9.26 15.17 4.37
N GLU A 33 -9.88 14.56 5.39
CA GLU A 33 -11.05 13.69 5.19
C GLU A 33 -12.23 14.46 4.57
N LYS A 34 -12.47 15.71 5.00
CA LYS A 34 -13.47 16.59 4.35
C LYS A 34 -13.18 16.78 2.86
N ALA A 35 -11.91 17.03 2.51
CA ALA A 35 -11.52 17.20 1.12
C ALA A 35 -11.66 15.90 0.31
N PHE A 36 -11.35 14.75 0.91
CA PHE A 36 -11.49 13.44 0.28
C PHE A 36 -12.94 13.06 0.04
N GLU A 37 -13.84 13.37 0.97
CA GLU A 37 -15.27 13.15 0.84
C GLU A 37 -15.86 13.97 -0.33
N VAL A 38 -15.50 15.26 -0.43
CA VAL A 38 -15.95 16.14 -1.52
C VAL A 38 -15.47 15.64 -2.89
N LEU A 39 -14.28 15.04 -2.96
CA LEU A 39 -13.68 14.58 -4.21
C LEU A 39 -13.99 13.11 -4.54
N GLY A 40 -14.61 12.36 -3.62
CA GLY A 40 -14.88 10.93 -3.81
C GLY A 40 -13.60 10.09 -3.95
N CYS A 41 -12.55 10.43 -3.21
CA CYS A 41 -11.25 9.77 -3.32
C CYS A 41 -11.30 8.29 -2.89
N THR A 42 -10.67 7.43 -3.69
CA THR A 42 -10.29 6.06 -3.29
C THR A 42 -9.19 6.06 -2.22
N GLU A 43 -9.02 4.96 -1.50
CA GLU A 43 -7.98 4.85 -0.45
C GLU A 43 -6.57 5.07 -1.00
N GLU A 44 -6.27 4.61 -2.22
CA GLU A 44 -5.01 4.89 -2.90
C GLU A 44 -4.78 6.37 -3.19
N GLU A 45 -5.84 7.08 -3.61
CA GLU A 45 -5.78 8.50 -3.89
C GLU A 45 -5.62 9.32 -2.61
N LYS A 46 -6.34 8.95 -1.54
CA LYS A 46 -6.18 9.56 -0.20
C LYS A 46 -4.74 9.49 0.27
N VAL A 47 -4.11 8.31 0.20
CA VAL A 47 -2.68 8.14 0.58
C VAL A 47 -1.79 9.05 -0.26
N THR A 48 -2.01 9.09 -1.57
CA THR A 48 -1.19 9.91 -2.49
C THR A 48 -1.30 11.40 -2.17
N LEU A 49 -2.52 11.89 -1.95
CA LEU A 49 -2.80 13.30 -1.66
C LEU A 49 -2.37 13.69 -0.25
N ALA A 50 -2.57 12.84 0.75
CA ALA A 50 -2.12 13.07 2.13
C ALA A 50 -0.59 13.18 2.19
N VAL A 51 0.13 12.25 1.53
CA VAL A 51 1.59 12.27 1.43
C VAL A 51 2.08 13.54 0.74
N TYR A 52 1.37 14.02 -0.28
CA TYR A 52 1.70 15.28 -0.96
C TYR A 52 1.65 16.49 -0.01
N GLN A 53 0.80 16.47 1.02
CA GLN A 53 0.70 17.56 2.01
C GLN A 53 1.71 17.47 3.16
N LEU A 54 2.53 16.41 3.21
CA LEU A 54 3.61 16.31 4.19
C LEU A 54 4.79 17.20 3.80
N GLN A 55 5.31 17.93 4.78
CA GLN A 55 6.46 18.83 4.64
C GLN A 55 7.52 18.51 5.69
N ASP A 56 8.75 18.99 5.46
CA ASP A 56 9.88 18.91 6.39
C ASP A 56 10.03 17.53 7.07
N THR A 57 10.03 17.51 8.40
CA THR A 57 10.23 16.32 9.23
C THR A 57 9.21 15.23 8.96
N ALA A 58 7.95 15.58 8.68
CA ALA A 58 6.95 14.58 8.31
C ALA A 58 7.22 13.96 6.93
N SER A 59 7.68 14.76 5.96
CA SER A 59 8.07 14.27 4.64
C SER A 59 9.28 13.33 4.72
N ASP A 60 10.30 13.71 5.50
CA ASP A 60 11.50 12.91 5.71
C ASP A 60 11.20 11.61 6.46
N TRP A 61 10.37 11.67 7.50
CA TRP A 61 9.89 10.49 8.21
C TRP A 61 9.13 9.55 7.28
N TRP A 62 8.24 10.05 6.42
CA TRP A 62 7.50 9.23 5.47
C TRP A 62 8.44 8.53 4.48
N LYS A 63 9.41 9.24 3.91
CA LYS A 63 10.42 8.65 2.99
C LYS A 63 11.22 7.54 3.67
N ALA A 64 11.68 7.78 4.90
CA ALA A 64 12.45 6.80 5.67
C ALA A 64 11.61 5.56 6.03
N THR A 65 10.38 5.78 6.50
CA THR A 65 9.42 4.73 6.84
C THR A 65 9.06 3.91 5.61
N LYS A 66 8.79 4.58 4.48
CA LYS A 66 8.46 3.93 3.21
C LYS A 66 9.59 3.02 2.71
N GLY A 67 10.84 3.43 2.90
CA GLY A 67 12.02 2.67 2.50
C GLY A 67 12.45 1.55 3.46
N ARG A 68 11.88 1.47 4.67
CA ARG A 68 12.26 0.47 5.68
C ARG A 68 11.08 -0.43 6.07
N VAL A 69 10.00 0.18 6.54
CA VAL A 69 8.87 -0.52 7.16
C VAL A 69 8.06 -1.30 6.12
N PHE A 70 7.72 -0.72 4.96
CA PHE A 70 6.96 -1.47 3.95
C PHE A 70 7.74 -2.65 3.34
N PRO A 71 9.04 -2.51 2.99
CA PRO A 71 9.85 -3.67 2.58
C PRO A 71 9.91 -4.77 3.64
N GLU A 72 10.06 -4.40 4.91
CA GLU A 72 10.11 -5.36 6.02
C GLU A 72 8.76 -6.07 6.24
N GLU A 73 7.65 -5.32 6.28
CA GLU A 73 6.31 -5.90 6.40
C GLU A 73 6.03 -6.84 5.22
N PHE A 74 6.43 -6.45 4.01
CA PHE A 74 6.29 -7.28 2.83
C PHE A 74 7.19 -8.54 2.85
N GLN A 75 8.36 -8.49 3.49
CA GLN A 75 9.23 -9.67 3.69
C GLN A 75 8.62 -10.66 4.66
N GLN A 76 7.98 -10.15 5.70
CA GLN A 76 7.37 -10.94 6.76
C GLN A 76 5.94 -11.37 6.42
N LEU A 77 5.36 -10.86 5.32
CA LEU A 77 4.00 -11.19 4.90
C LEU A 77 3.85 -12.70 4.67
N ARG A 78 2.89 -13.29 5.38
CA ARG A 78 2.43 -14.68 5.26
C ARG A 78 0.91 -14.70 5.34
N GLN A 79 0.26 -15.65 4.67
CA GLN A 79 -1.19 -15.81 4.68
C GLN A 79 -1.73 -16.00 6.11
N ASN A 80 -1.07 -16.85 6.91
CA ASN A 80 -1.48 -17.13 8.29
C ASN A 80 -2.98 -17.48 8.38
N ARG A 81 -3.77 -16.70 9.15
CA ARG A 81 -5.22 -16.89 9.32
C ARG A 81 -6.07 -16.14 8.29
N MET A 82 -5.46 -15.40 7.35
CA MET A 82 -6.18 -14.67 6.31
C MET A 82 -6.78 -15.64 5.28
N THR A 83 -7.92 -15.27 4.70
CA THR A 83 -8.39 -15.89 3.45
C THR A 83 -7.40 -15.62 2.32
N ILE A 84 -7.51 -16.36 1.21
CA ILE A 84 -6.65 -16.14 0.04
C ILE A 84 -6.87 -14.72 -0.50
N ASP A 85 -8.11 -14.26 -0.59
CA ASP A 85 -8.44 -12.91 -1.08
C ASP A 85 -7.89 -11.80 -0.17
N GLN A 86 -7.97 -11.97 1.16
CA GLN A 86 -7.39 -11.02 2.11
C GLN A 86 -5.86 -10.97 2.00
N TYR A 87 -5.24 -12.12 1.80
CA TYR A 87 -3.80 -12.21 1.60
C TYR A 87 -3.37 -11.60 0.27
N GLU A 88 -4.10 -11.86 -0.82
CA GLU A 88 -3.90 -11.24 -2.15
C GLU A 88 -4.01 -9.73 -2.06
N ALA A 89 -5.09 -9.21 -1.49
CA ALA A 89 -5.30 -7.78 -1.34
C ALA A 89 -4.14 -7.12 -0.56
N LYS A 90 -3.70 -7.76 0.54
CA LYS A 90 -2.56 -7.27 1.34
C LYS A 90 -1.24 -7.36 0.58
N PHE A 91 -1.02 -8.44 -0.16
CA PHE A 91 0.17 -8.63 -0.99
C PHE A 91 0.24 -7.57 -2.11
N SER A 92 -0.85 -7.39 -2.86
CA SER A 92 -0.99 -6.39 -3.92
C SER A 92 -0.83 -4.96 -3.41
N ARG A 93 -1.31 -4.65 -2.20
CA ARG A 93 -1.10 -3.35 -1.55
C ARG A 93 0.37 -3.14 -1.20
N LEU A 94 1.01 -4.11 -0.54
CA LEU A 94 2.38 -3.98 -0.06
C LEU A 94 3.40 -4.02 -1.20
N SER A 95 3.15 -4.76 -2.28
CA SER A 95 4.04 -4.84 -3.45
C SER A 95 4.26 -3.50 -4.17
N LYS A 96 3.39 -2.49 -3.94
CA LYS A 96 3.51 -1.14 -4.54
C LYS A 96 4.69 -0.33 -3.99
N TYR A 97 5.20 -0.68 -2.80
CA TYR A 97 6.17 0.13 -2.06
C TYR A 97 7.63 -0.34 -2.14
N PRO A 98 7.94 -1.65 -2.29
CA PRO A 98 9.28 -2.17 -2.54
C PRO A 98 9.45 -2.68 -4.00
N PRO A 99 9.53 -1.81 -5.02
CA PRO A 99 9.53 -2.20 -6.43
C PRO A 99 10.61 -3.24 -6.76
N ARG A 100 11.84 -3.07 -6.25
CA ARG A 100 12.97 -3.97 -6.48
C ARG A 100 12.74 -5.42 -6.09
N MET A 101 11.80 -5.70 -5.17
CA MET A 101 11.63 -7.06 -4.67
C MET A 101 10.66 -7.91 -5.50
N VAL A 102 9.88 -7.30 -6.39
CA VAL A 102 8.82 -7.94 -7.20
C VAL A 102 8.75 -7.36 -8.61
N GLU A 103 9.83 -6.71 -9.06
CA GLU A 103 9.99 -6.19 -10.42
C GLU A 103 9.84 -7.31 -11.46
N ASN A 104 10.35 -8.51 -11.16
CA ASN A 104 10.18 -9.69 -11.99
C ASN A 104 8.85 -10.42 -11.65
N PRO A 105 7.94 -10.62 -12.62
CA PRO A 105 6.70 -11.36 -12.42
C PRO A 105 6.89 -12.76 -11.82
N LEU A 106 7.94 -13.49 -12.20
CA LEU A 106 8.23 -14.82 -11.66
C LEU A 106 8.63 -14.77 -10.18
N ASP A 107 9.38 -13.75 -9.78
CA ASP A 107 9.78 -13.59 -8.38
C ASP A 107 8.61 -13.10 -7.54
N ARG A 108 7.72 -12.28 -8.11
CA ARG A 108 6.43 -11.93 -7.52
C ARG A 108 5.56 -13.17 -7.26
N ALA A 109 5.40 -14.03 -8.26
CA ALA A 109 4.63 -15.27 -8.17
C ALA A 109 5.22 -16.25 -7.14
N ARG A 110 6.55 -16.48 -7.20
CA ARG A 110 7.26 -17.31 -6.22
C ARG A 110 7.04 -16.82 -4.81
N ARG A 111 7.17 -15.52 -4.59
CA ARG A 111 7.01 -14.95 -3.25
C ARG A 111 5.58 -15.00 -2.74
N PHE A 112 4.60 -14.76 -3.61
CA PHE A 112 3.20 -14.94 -3.27
C PHE A 112 2.93 -16.37 -2.78
N ARG A 113 3.38 -17.37 -3.57
CA ARG A 113 3.27 -18.79 -3.25
C ARG A 113 4.00 -19.17 -1.96
N ASP A 114 5.20 -18.66 -1.75
CA ASP A 114 6.01 -18.99 -0.58
C ASP A 114 5.43 -18.41 0.72
N GLY A 115 4.58 -17.39 0.64
CA GLY A 115 3.82 -16.86 1.77
C GLY A 115 2.47 -17.54 2.03
N LEU A 116 2.00 -18.43 1.15
CA LEU A 116 0.79 -19.22 1.39
C LEU A 116 1.00 -20.26 2.50
N ARG A 117 -0.11 -20.68 3.10
CA ARG A 117 -0.09 -21.79 4.07
C ARG A 117 0.44 -23.08 3.43
N PRO A 118 1.15 -23.94 4.19
CA PRO A 118 1.76 -25.16 3.66
C PRO A 118 0.78 -26.06 2.91
N GLU A 119 -0.46 -26.17 3.39
CA GLU A 119 -1.48 -27.05 2.79
C GLU A 119 -1.87 -26.60 1.38
N LEU A 120 -2.01 -25.28 1.17
CA LEU A 120 -2.31 -24.69 -0.13
C LEU A 120 -1.09 -24.69 -1.04
N ARG A 121 0.11 -24.46 -0.47
CA ARG A 121 1.37 -24.52 -1.21
C ARG A 121 1.62 -25.91 -1.78
N SER A 122 1.37 -26.97 -1.00
CA SER A 122 1.51 -28.36 -1.45
C SER A 122 0.51 -28.72 -2.54
N GLN A 123 -0.73 -28.23 -2.47
CA GLN A 123 -1.73 -28.42 -3.53
C GLN A 123 -1.30 -27.76 -4.85
N LEU A 124 -0.77 -26.53 -4.79
CA LEU A 124 -0.26 -25.84 -5.98
C LEU A 124 0.96 -26.53 -6.61
N ILE A 125 1.85 -27.10 -5.79
CA ILE A 125 3.01 -27.89 -6.25
C ILE A 125 2.53 -29.19 -6.92
N LEU A 126 1.55 -29.89 -6.32
CA LEU A 126 0.94 -31.10 -6.86
C LEU A 126 0.25 -30.86 -8.22
N LEU A 127 -0.33 -29.68 -8.40
CA LEU A 127 -0.98 -29.28 -9.66
C LEU A 127 0.01 -28.77 -10.72
N ASN A 128 1.32 -28.72 -10.43
CA ASN A 128 2.38 -28.23 -11.30
C ASN A 128 2.12 -26.80 -11.85
N LEU A 129 1.36 -25.99 -11.10
CA LEU A 129 1.06 -24.59 -11.43
C LEU A 129 2.31 -23.77 -11.16
N ARG A 130 3.09 -23.53 -12.22
CA ARG A 130 4.38 -22.83 -12.14
C ARG A 130 4.26 -21.33 -12.35
N ASP A 131 3.09 -20.86 -12.81
CA ASP A 131 2.89 -19.46 -13.20
C ASP A 131 1.58 -18.86 -12.67
N TYR A 132 1.62 -17.56 -12.42
CA TYR A 132 0.54 -16.73 -11.88
C TYR A 132 -0.67 -16.67 -12.83
N ASP A 133 -0.43 -16.79 -14.14
CA ASP A 133 -1.47 -16.73 -15.18
C ASP A 133 -2.35 -17.99 -15.23
N GLU A 134 -1.88 -19.14 -14.74
CA GLU A 134 -2.69 -20.38 -14.72
C GLU A 134 -3.72 -20.43 -13.58
N LEU A 135 -3.61 -19.52 -12.60
CA LEU A 135 -4.45 -19.50 -11.39
C LEU A 135 -5.77 -18.73 -11.58
N TYR A 136 -5.87 -17.88 -12.61
CA TYR A 136 -7.03 -17.00 -12.86
C TYR A 136 -7.88 -17.37 -14.10
N GLU A 137 -7.42 -18.31 -14.93
CA GLU A 137 -8.11 -18.75 -16.16
C GLU A 137 -8.93 -20.05 -15.96
N ARG A 138 -9.25 -20.43 -14.71
CA ARG A 138 -9.96 -21.68 -14.40
C ARG A 138 -11.12 -21.53 -13.43
#